data_AF-A0A7X3VIC6-F1
#
_entry.id   AF-A0A7X3VIC6-F1
#
_cell.length_a   1.000
_cell.length_b   1.000
_cell.length_c   1.000
_cell.angle_alpha   90.00
_cell.angle_beta   90.00
_cell.angle_gamma   90.00
#
_symmetry.space_group_name_H-M   'P 1'
#
loop_
_entity.id
_entity.type
_entity.pdbx_description
1 polymer ?
#
loop_
_entity_poly.entity_id
_entity_poly.type
_entity_poly.pdbx_seq_one_letter_code
_entity_poly.pdbx_strand_id
1 'polypeptide(L)'
;MLNGLAWPTCYCYQHFADVTGPIPAQTNTTNARLIGGGSGPNVFSDPQAALSSFRQVVVGDIGQRNNLRGHGIFSIDLAIGKRFQIPVEGHTLQFRAEAFNVTNSVRFNADVWETLSFTFPGSFGNYSRLMIPPRVL
;
A
#
# COMPACT_ATOMS: atom_id res chain seq x y z
N MET A 1 11.19 1.61 -6.98
CA MET A 1 11.61 0.19 -6.91
C MET A 1 13.10 0.12 -6.59
N LEU A 2 13.51 -0.77 -5.68
CA LEU A 2 14.91 -1.03 -5.35
C LEU A 2 15.60 -1.82 -6.47
N ASN A 3 16.87 -1.47 -6.73
CA ASN A 3 17.70 -2.12 -7.76
C ASN A 3 18.06 -3.60 -7.42
N GLY A 4 17.90 -3.99 -6.16
CA GLY A 4 18.31 -5.30 -5.64
C GLY A 4 19.81 -5.37 -5.33
N LEU A 5 20.39 -6.58 -5.32
CA LEU A 5 21.81 -6.84 -5.02
C LEU A 5 22.73 -6.44 -6.18
N ALA A 6 22.71 -5.16 -6.57
CA ALA A 6 23.54 -4.60 -7.64
C ALA A 6 24.04 -3.18 -7.30
N TRP A 7 25.31 -2.91 -7.60
CA TRP A 7 26.07 -1.72 -7.18
C TRP A 7 26.79 -1.02 -8.35
N PRO A 8 26.06 -0.31 -9.21
CA PRO A 8 26.62 0.20 -10.47
C PRO A 8 27.59 1.37 -10.31
N THR A 9 27.50 2.18 -9.26
CA THR A 9 28.41 3.32 -9.05
C THR A 9 29.35 3.15 -7.88
N CYS A 10 28.95 2.41 -6.83
CA CYS A 10 29.82 2.00 -5.71
C CYS A 10 29.16 0.94 -4.82
N TYR A 11 29.98 0.11 -4.15
CA TYR A 11 29.52 -0.98 -3.28
C TYR A 11 28.75 -0.52 -2.03
N CYS A 12 28.93 0.73 -1.59
CA CYS A 12 28.27 1.26 -0.40
C CYS A 12 26.86 1.80 -0.65
N TYR A 13 26.44 2.00 -1.91
CA TYR A 13 25.12 2.57 -2.23
C TYR A 13 24.34 1.72 -3.23
N GLN A 14 23.23 1.15 -2.75
CA GLN A 14 22.20 0.58 -3.62
C GLN A 14 21.38 1.70 -4.23
N HIS A 15 21.29 1.73 -5.56
CA HIS A 15 20.52 2.71 -6.31
C HIS A 15 19.07 2.23 -6.50
N PHE A 16 18.22 3.06 -7.10
CA PHE A 16 16.89 2.64 -7.53
C PHE A 16 16.95 2.02 -8.92
N ALA A 17 15.97 1.18 -9.26
CA ALA A 17 15.85 0.62 -10.60
C ALA A 17 15.54 1.71 -11.63
N ASP A 18 16.01 1.51 -12.87
CA ASP A 18 15.64 2.35 -14.01
C ASP A 18 14.31 1.86 -14.61
N VAL A 19 13.57 2.81 -15.18
CA VAL A 19 12.35 2.52 -15.94
C VAL A 19 12.74 2.36 -17.41
N THR A 20 12.40 1.24 -18.02
CA THR A 20 12.69 0.92 -19.44
C THR A 20 11.56 1.27 -20.39
N GLY A 21 10.35 1.51 -19.87
CA GLY A 21 9.17 1.83 -20.66
C GLY A 21 8.01 2.33 -19.81
N PRO A 22 6.82 2.53 -20.39
CA PRO A 22 5.64 2.96 -19.65
C PRO A 22 5.32 1.97 -18.53
N ILE A 23 5.27 2.47 -17.28
CA ILE A 23 4.87 1.65 -16.14
C ILE A 23 3.37 1.36 -16.27
N PRO A 24 2.92 0.09 -16.18
CA PRO A 24 1.51 -0.25 -16.15
C PRO A 24 0.76 0.50 -15.04
N ALA A 25 -0.55 0.71 -15.26
CA ALA A 25 -1.39 1.40 -14.29
C ALA A 25 -1.37 0.70 -12.92
N GLN A 26 -1.23 1.49 -11.86
CA GLN A 26 -1.24 1.03 -10.46
C GLN A 26 -2.70 0.89 -10.01
N THR A 27 -3.35 -0.20 -10.44
CA THR A 27 -4.77 -0.44 -10.19
C THR A 27 -5.07 -0.88 -8.76
N ASN A 28 -4.05 -1.25 -7.98
CA ASN A 28 -4.18 -1.67 -6.57
C ASN A 28 -5.22 -2.78 -6.37
N THR A 29 -5.14 -3.81 -7.22
CA THR A 29 -6.11 -4.89 -7.25
C THR A 29 -6.03 -5.74 -5.97
N THR A 30 -7.17 -6.29 -5.56
CA THR A 30 -7.29 -7.20 -4.42
C THR A 30 -6.93 -8.65 -4.78
N ASN A 31 -6.88 -9.00 -6.07
CA ASN A 31 -6.71 -10.38 -6.53
C ASN A 31 -5.91 -10.49 -7.84
N ALA A 32 -4.70 -9.92 -7.87
CA ALA A 32 -3.75 -10.16 -8.96
C ALA A 32 -3.24 -11.60 -8.94
N ARG A 33 -2.85 -12.11 -10.10
CA ARG A 33 -2.01 -13.30 -10.20
C ARG A 33 -0.58 -12.92 -9.79
N LEU A 34 -0.06 -13.51 -8.72
CA LEU A 34 1.24 -13.14 -8.17
C LEU A 34 2.37 -13.84 -8.95
N ILE A 35 3.54 -13.19 -9.04
CA ILE A 35 4.72 -13.77 -9.72
C ILE A 35 5.17 -15.04 -9.00
N GLY A 36 5.19 -15.04 -7.66
CA GLY A 36 5.53 -16.19 -6.83
C GLY A 36 4.47 -17.29 -6.79
N GLY A 37 3.38 -17.17 -7.55
CA GLY A 37 2.28 -18.12 -7.57
C GLY A 37 1.12 -17.73 -6.66
N GLY A 38 -0.05 -18.31 -6.94
CA GLY A 38 -1.31 -17.95 -6.27
C GLY A 38 -1.88 -16.61 -6.74
N SER A 39 -2.86 -16.12 -5.99
CA SER A 39 -3.48 -14.82 -6.22
C SER A 39 -3.59 -14.02 -4.92
N GLY A 40 -3.61 -12.70 -5.04
CA GLY A 40 -3.73 -11.83 -3.87
C GLY A 40 -3.59 -10.34 -4.18
N PRO A 41 -3.61 -9.49 -3.14
CA PRO A 41 -3.55 -8.05 -3.32
C PRO A 41 -2.19 -7.57 -3.86
N ASN A 42 -2.23 -6.75 -4.91
CA ASN A 42 -1.02 -6.22 -5.56
C ASN A 42 -1.26 -4.80 -6.11
N VAL A 43 -0.19 -4.01 -6.18
CA VAL A 43 -0.17 -2.68 -6.80
C VAL A 43 -0.61 -2.72 -8.27
N PHE A 44 -0.26 -3.79 -9.00
CA PHE A 44 -0.54 -3.96 -10.42
C PHE A 44 -1.53 -5.11 -10.67
N SER A 45 -2.33 -5.00 -11.72
CA SER A 45 -3.17 -6.10 -12.19
C SER A 45 -2.35 -7.26 -12.78
N ASP A 46 -1.25 -6.94 -13.45
CA ASP A 46 -0.25 -7.89 -13.94
C ASP A 46 1.13 -7.52 -13.38
N PRO A 47 1.54 -8.14 -12.25
CA PRO A 47 2.83 -7.87 -11.62
C PRO A 47 4.02 -8.24 -12.51
N GLN A 48 3.89 -9.25 -13.38
CA GLN A 48 4.98 -9.72 -14.23
C GLN A 48 5.25 -8.71 -15.36
N ALA A 49 4.19 -8.18 -15.98
CA ALA A 49 4.31 -7.10 -16.95
C ALA A 49 4.83 -5.80 -16.31
N ALA A 50 4.47 -5.53 -15.06
CA ALA A 50 5.02 -4.38 -14.36
C ALA A 50 6.52 -4.54 -14.07
N LEU A 51 6.97 -5.72 -13.63
CA LEU A 51 8.38 -5.99 -13.35
C LEU A 51 9.26 -5.84 -14.59
N SER A 52 8.78 -6.22 -15.78
CA SER A 52 9.53 -6.08 -17.04
C SER A 52 9.69 -4.64 -17.52
N SER A 53 8.93 -3.69 -16.96
CA SER A 53 9.06 -2.25 -17.22
C SER A 53 10.18 -1.59 -16.43
N PHE A 54 10.89 -2.36 -15.61
CA PHE A 54 12.07 -1.94 -14.87
C PHE A 54 13.29 -2.74 -15.34
N ARG A 55 14.46 -2.14 -15.21
CA ARG A 55 15.74 -2.83 -15.29
C ARG A 55 16.61 -2.48 -14.09
N GLN A 56 17.60 -3.33 -13.84
CA GLN A 56 18.68 -2.92 -12.95
C GLN A 56 19.42 -1.72 -13.55
N VAL A 57 19.74 -0.75 -12.69
CA VAL A 57 20.41 0.48 -13.10
C VAL A 57 21.83 0.18 -13.59
N VAL A 58 22.21 0.84 -14.67
CA VAL A 58 23.53 0.68 -15.32
C VAL A 58 24.55 1.64 -14.73
N VAL A 59 25.84 1.38 -14.97
CA VAL A 59 26.93 2.25 -14.49
C VAL A 59 26.75 3.66 -15.03
N GLY A 60 26.74 4.65 -14.12
CA GLY A 60 26.55 6.07 -14.46
C GLY A 60 25.11 6.56 -14.37
N ASP A 61 24.12 5.67 -14.35
CA ASP A 61 22.73 6.01 -14.07
C ASP A 61 22.44 5.99 -12.56
N ILE A 62 21.42 6.74 -12.15
CA ILE A 62 21.06 6.92 -10.74
C ILE A 62 19.73 6.25 -10.35
N GLY A 63 19.01 5.67 -11.32
CA GLY A 63 17.68 5.12 -11.08
C GLY A 63 16.59 6.19 -11.02
N GLN A 64 15.33 5.73 -10.92
CA GLN A 64 14.19 6.62 -10.73
C GLN A 64 13.55 6.44 -9.35
N ARG A 65 13.36 7.57 -8.64
CA ARG A 65 12.73 7.60 -7.33
C ARG A 65 11.23 7.85 -7.44
N ASN A 66 10.48 7.26 -6.51
CA ASN A 66 9.06 7.58 -6.29
C ASN A 66 8.22 7.54 -7.57
N ASN A 67 8.45 6.55 -8.43
CA ASN A 67 7.71 6.31 -9.67
C ASN A 67 6.46 5.44 -9.48
N LEU A 68 6.31 4.86 -8.28
CA LEU A 68 5.15 4.05 -7.90
C LEU A 68 4.31 4.75 -6.85
N ARG A 69 2.99 4.60 -6.95
CA ARG A 69 1.99 5.01 -5.96
C ARG A 69 1.13 3.79 -5.65
N GLY A 70 0.82 3.59 -4.38
CA GLY A 70 -0.19 2.62 -3.99
C GLY A 70 -1.50 3.29 -3.64
N HIS A 71 -2.33 2.58 -2.87
CA HIS A 71 -3.60 3.12 -2.41
C HIS A 71 -3.45 4.41 -1.60
N GLY A 72 -4.37 5.35 -1.82
CA GLY A 72 -4.60 6.47 -0.92
C GLY A 72 -5.46 6.09 0.29
N ILE A 73 -5.50 6.98 1.27
CA ILE A 73 -6.34 6.84 2.47
C ILE A 73 -7.79 7.19 2.10
N PHE A 74 -8.72 6.35 2.56
CA PHE A 74 -10.15 6.65 2.53
C PHE A 74 -10.83 5.87 3.64
N SER A 75 -11.52 6.58 4.51
CA SER A 75 -12.34 6.01 5.57
C SER A 75 -13.40 7.02 5.94
N ILE A 76 -14.59 6.53 6.25
CA ILE A 76 -15.69 7.31 6.79
C ILE A 76 -16.02 6.69 8.14
N ASP A 77 -16.00 7.50 9.19
CA ASP A 77 -16.33 7.11 10.56
C ASP A 77 -17.60 7.84 10.98
N LEU A 78 -18.47 7.16 11.73
CA LEU A 78 -19.77 7.68 12.16
C LEU A 78 -19.87 7.56 13.68
N ALA A 79 -20.27 8.65 14.34
CA ALA A 79 -20.63 8.65 15.75
C ALA A 79 -22.00 9.31 15.93
N ILE A 80 -22.89 8.64 16.66
CA ILE A 80 -24.19 9.17 17.04
C ILE A 80 -24.31 9.17 18.56
N GLY A 81 -24.79 10.27 19.12
CA GLY A 81 -24.96 10.41 20.56
C GLY A 81 -26.20 11.22 20.89
N LYS A 82 -26.93 10.78 21.92
CA LYS A 82 -28.08 11.52 22.46
C LYS A 82 -27.97 11.61 23.97
N ARG A 83 -28.04 12.83 24.47
CA ARG A 83 -28.12 13.13 25.89
C ARG A 83 -29.56 13.39 26.28
N PHE A 84 -30.01 12.73 27.33
CA PHE A 84 -31.31 12.88 27.95
C PHE A 84 -31.11 13.54 29.29
N GLN A 85 -31.82 14.66 29.54
CA GLN A 85 -31.90 15.23 30.87
C GLN A 85 -32.88 14.41 31.68
N ILE A 86 -32.45 13.98 32.86
CA ILE A 86 -33.30 13.29 33.82
C ILE A 86 -33.96 14.39 34.66
N PRO A 87 -35.30 14.39 34.81
CA PRO A 87 -36.01 15.45 35.51
C PRO A 87 -35.75 15.49 37.04
N VAL A 88 -34.99 14.53 37.56
CA VAL A 88 -34.64 14.42 38.98
C VAL A 88 -33.16 14.83 39.14
N GLU A 89 -32.90 15.76 40.05
CA GLU A 89 -31.54 16.12 40.53
C GLU A 89 -30.55 16.61 39.45
N GLY A 90 -31.03 17.12 38.31
CA GLY A 90 -30.17 17.69 37.26
C GLY A 90 -29.24 16.68 36.59
N HIS A 91 -29.50 15.38 36.77
CA HIS A 91 -28.71 14.31 36.18
C HIS A 91 -28.94 14.22 34.67
N THR A 92 -27.95 13.70 33.94
CA THR A 92 -28.10 13.45 32.50
C THR A 92 -27.57 12.07 32.14
N LEU A 93 -28.28 11.38 31.26
CA LEU A 93 -27.87 10.10 30.68
C LEU A 93 -27.49 10.32 29.22
N GLN A 94 -26.36 9.76 28.80
CA GLN A 94 -25.92 9.85 27.41
C GLN A 94 -25.76 8.45 26.82
N PHE A 95 -26.41 8.22 25.69
CA PHE A 95 -26.15 7.07 24.84
C PHE A 95 -25.26 7.50 23.69
N ARG A 96 -24.24 6.71 23.38
CA ARG A 96 -23.32 6.94 22.26
C ARG A 96 -23.10 5.61 21.54
N ALA A 97 -23.12 5.66 20.23
CA ALA A 97 -22.74 4.55 19.37
C ALA A 97 -21.77 5.08 18.31
N GLU A 98 -20.76 4.27 17.99
CA GLU A 98 -19.75 4.61 16.99
C GLU A 98 -19.55 3.44 16.04
N ALA A 99 -19.29 3.77 14.78
CA ALA A 99 -18.94 2.81 13.75
C ALA A 99 -17.74 3.38 12.96
N PHE A 100 -16.68 2.59 12.85
CA PHE A 100 -15.48 2.95 12.09
C PHE A 100 -15.51 2.27 10.73
N ASN A 101 -15.01 2.97 9.70
CA ASN A 101 -15.04 2.49 8.31
C ASN A 101 -16.44 2.02 7.87
N VAL A 102 -17.46 2.89 8.00
CA VAL A 102 -18.86 2.55 7.64
C VAL A 102 -19.04 2.13 6.19
N THR A 103 -18.12 2.50 5.28
CA THR A 103 -18.11 2.05 3.89
C THR A 103 -17.42 0.70 3.67
N ASN A 104 -16.87 0.08 4.73
CA ASN A 104 -16.08 -1.14 4.68
C ASN A 104 -15.00 -1.14 3.57
N SER A 105 -14.36 0.01 3.37
CA SER A 105 -13.40 0.17 2.27
C SER A 105 -12.03 -0.37 2.68
N VAL A 106 -11.51 -1.32 1.89
CA VAL A 106 -10.17 -1.91 2.11
C VAL A 106 -9.13 -1.04 1.44
N ARG A 107 -8.17 -0.52 2.23
CA ARG A 107 -7.03 0.26 1.73
C ARG A 107 -5.74 -0.41 2.14
N PHE A 108 -4.91 -0.74 1.15
CA PHE A 108 -3.62 -1.39 1.35
C PHE A 108 -2.51 -0.37 1.58
N ASN A 109 -1.53 -0.70 2.40
CA ASN A 109 -0.39 0.15 2.64
C ASN A 109 0.67 -0.07 1.56
N ALA A 110 1.06 1.00 0.86
CA ALA A 110 2.08 1.00 -0.18
C ALA A 110 3.52 1.05 0.35
N ASP A 111 3.69 1.23 1.66
CA ASP A 111 4.99 1.32 2.32
C ASP A 111 5.61 -0.06 2.55
N VAL A 112 6.09 -0.66 1.46
CA VAL A 112 6.83 -1.92 1.47
C VAL A 112 7.96 -1.84 0.45
N TRP A 113 9.11 -1.37 0.91
CA TRP A 113 10.33 -1.26 0.10
C TRP A 113 10.84 -2.62 -0.36
N GLU A 114 10.65 -3.66 0.45
CA GLU A 114 11.16 -5.01 0.17
C GLU A 114 10.40 -5.72 -0.96
N THR A 115 9.10 -5.47 -1.11
CA THR A 115 8.29 -6.10 -2.16
C THR A 115 8.43 -5.39 -3.50
N LEU A 116 9.04 -4.21 -3.57
CA LEU A 116 9.31 -3.50 -4.82
C LEU A 116 10.80 -3.58 -5.15
N SER A 117 11.33 -4.80 -5.30
CA SER A 117 12.77 -5.07 -5.47
C SER A 117 13.04 -6.20 -6.45
N PHE A 118 14.17 -6.11 -7.19
CA PHE A 118 14.68 -7.23 -7.98
C PHE A 118 15.22 -8.39 -7.13
N THR A 119 15.52 -8.18 -5.85
CA THR A 119 15.94 -9.26 -4.95
C THR A 119 14.79 -10.24 -4.67
N PHE A 120 13.55 -9.76 -4.70
CA PHE A 120 12.36 -10.54 -4.35
C PHE A 120 11.29 -10.45 -5.45
N PRO A 121 11.55 -10.96 -6.66
CA PRO A 121 10.62 -10.82 -7.77
C PRO A 121 9.31 -11.57 -7.52
N GLY A 122 9.32 -12.67 -6.77
CA GLY A 122 8.11 -13.45 -6.46
C GLY A 122 7.06 -12.66 -5.68
N SER A 123 7.48 -11.68 -4.87
CA SER A 123 6.58 -10.81 -4.10
C SER A 123 6.41 -9.42 -4.72
N PHE A 124 6.80 -9.24 -5.99
CA PHE A 124 6.85 -7.92 -6.62
C PHE A 124 5.51 -7.18 -6.56
N GLY A 125 5.45 -6.07 -5.83
CA GLY A 125 4.26 -5.23 -5.69
C GLY A 125 3.15 -5.81 -4.79
N ASN A 126 3.41 -6.91 -4.09
CA ASN A 126 2.43 -7.51 -3.18
C ASN A 126 2.19 -6.60 -1.97
N TYR A 127 0.92 -6.45 -1.60
CA TYR A 127 0.54 -5.79 -0.36
C TYR A 127 0.60 -6.77 0.81
N SER A 128 1.23 -6.34 1.91
CA SER A 128 1.37 -7.16 3.12
C SER A 128 0.54 -6.64 4.30
N ARG A 129 0.08 -5.38 4.25
CA ARG A 129 -0.61 -4.72 5.35
C ARG A 129 -1.71 -3.79 4.83
N LEU A 130 -2.71 -3.58 5.66
CA LEU A 130 -3.69 -2.50 5.49
C LEU A 130 -3.09 -1.18 5.93
N MET A 131 -3.48 -0.10 5.26
CA MET A 131 -3.05 1.26 5.61
C MET A 131 -3.78 1.80 6.84
N ILE A 132 -5.03 1.38 7.03
CA ILE A 132 -5.82 1.71 8.21
C ILE A 132 -6.09 0.39 8.93
N PRO A 133 -5.50 0.16 10.12
CA PRO A 133 -5.80 -1.03 10.89
C PRO A 133 -7.25 -0.99 11.42
N PRO A 134 -7.88 -2.16 11.69
CA PRO A 134 -9.18 -2.21 12.34
C PRO A 134 -9.16 -1.43 13.65
N ARG A 135 -10.17 -0.58 13.86
CA ARG A 135 -10.37 0.20 15.08
C ARG A 135 -11.49 -0.44 15.89
N VAL A 136 -11.22 -0.69 17.16
CA VAL A 136 -12.15 -1.26 18.13
C VAL A 136 -12.31 -0.30 19.31
N LEU A 137 -13.50 -0.32 19.92
CA LEU A 137 -13.80 0.39 21.17
C LEU A 137 -13.40 -0.43 22.38
#